data_AF-A0A427APH2-F1
#
_entry.id   AF-A0A427APH2-F1
#
_cell.length_a   1.000
_cell.length_b   1.000
_cell.length_c   1.000
_cell.angle_alpha   90.00
_cell.angle_beta   90.00
_cell.angle_gamma   90.00
#
_symmetry.space_group_name_H-M   'P 1'
#
loop_
_entity.id
_entity.type
_entity.pdbx_description
1 polymer ?
#
loop_
_entity_poly.entity_id
_entity_poly.type
_entity_poly.pdbx_seq_one_letter_code
_entity_poly.pdbx_strand_id
1 'polypeptide(L)'
;MRSFELLRRPPPTAAHSRTELPWLPPSSRRNPRLPGAADKPSHSLSNAAVLRAVKAAGATPRQILAVYSAAARQPGFRHDLPTYQALTSALALRRRFRAVELLLARMPRDGLRPGPALVLPLLRAYAAAGRPPDALLRSCPLPLSDRLFSALIHDLLRSGDLDIAGSLLLSGDNLGFPIKSRHYSGIVRAHCDRGAVRSAVEFLGLLATRGSVPDVFFYGSLIRDICRSGGSDAVDAAFEVVDQMKRNGREPDVVIWNTLVHGCAKAGQWSRAEEVVAEMERKGGGAAGTDAGTYNALISAIPHRQMVQDGILAFRRMVEKGVSPDVVTFSILIGGLGRAGRVWECNTLLGKMVRLGIPPDIACYKILLSVHSMVAWGSALCFALLYSIYMDAVQAWDGTKMADAVGKAFPVLVLLLSSFLFLLLLPSSCGRTERSNATSFSKGVHAKLKEKVSHLHFYFHDVVSGRNVTAVAVAGPPNPQSPTSFGIVMAMDDLLTEGPEPTSRPVGRAQGLYAGAGLQETSFLQAMNLVFTGGKYDGSVLTVLGRNAPFHAEREMPVVGGSGLFRFARGYAVARTQSLDMHTGNAIVEYDVYVMHY
;
A
#
# COMPACT_ATOMS: atom_id res chain seq x y z
N MET A 1 -3.15 -26.05 -18.20
CA MET A 1 -4.07 -26.62 -19.21
C MET A 1 -3.66 -27.98 -19.80
N ARG A 2 -2.42 -28.50 -19.64
CA ARG A 2 -2.03 -29.85 -20.14
C ARG A 2 -2.13 -31.02 -19.14
N SER A 3 -2.53 -30.76 -17.89
CA SER A 3 -2.50 -31.76 -16.80
C SER A 3 -3.83 -32.46 -16.54
N PHE A 4 -4.93 -32.01 -17.18
CA PHE A 4 -6.30 -32.43 -16.84
C PHE A 4 -6.87 -33.59 -17.69
N GLU A 5 -6.28 -33.92 -18.83
CA GLU A 5 -6.81 -34.97 -19.72
C GLU A 5 -6.39 -36.40 -19.35
N LEU A 6 -5.39 -36.57 -18.47
CA LEU A 6 -4.90 -37.89 -18.07
C LEU A 6 -5.71 -38.57 -16.94
N LEU A 7 -6.73 -37.90 -16.39
CA LEU A 7 -7.48 -38.33 -15.21
C LEU A 7 -8.86 -38.98 -15.50
N ARG A 8 -9.23 -39.19 -16.76
CA ARG A 8 -10.54 -39.77 -17.17
C ARG A 8 -10.52 -41.27 -17.52
N ARG A 9 -9.46 -42.02 -17.20
CA ARG A 9 -9.45 -43.47 -17.48
C ARG A 9 -10.17 -44.26 -16.38
N PRO A 10 -11.10 -45.19 -16.71
CA PRO A 10 -11.64 -46.14 -15.73
C PRO A 10 -10.53 -47.05 -15.20
N PRO A 11 -10.69 -47.63 -13.99
CA PRO A 11 -9.61 -48.33 -13.33
C PRO A 11 -9.23 -49.62 -14.09
N PRO A 12 -7.94 -49.99 -14.17
CA PRO A 12 -7.59 -51.36 -14.47
C PRO A 12 -8.08 -52.23 -13.30
N THR A 13 -8.85 -53.26 -13.62
CA THR A 13 -9.29 -54.31 -12.68
C THR A 13 -8.10 -54.80 -11.87
N ALA A 14 -8.20 -54.68 -10.55
CA ALA A 14 -7.14 -55.01 -9.60
C ALA A 14 -6.89 -56.53 -9.55
N ALA A 15 -6.08 -57.04 -10.48
CA ALA A 15 -5.43 -58.34 -10.34
C ALA A 15 -4.45 -58.25 -9.15
N HIS A 16 -4.90 -58.72 -7.99
CA HIS A 16 -4.09 -58.84 -6.79
C HIS A 16 -3.06 -59.96 -6.96
N SER A 17 -1.84 -59.64 -7.41
CA SER A 17 -0.68 -60.49 -7.14
C SER A 17 0.10 -59.92 -5.94
N ARG A 18 -0.19 -60.47 -4.75
CA ARG A 18 0.65 -60.29 -3.56
C ARG A 18 1.96 -61.05 -3.78
N THR A 19 2.93 -60.42 -4.44
CA THR A 19 4.33 -60.86 -4.39
C THR A 19 4.93 -60.35 -3.08
N GLU A 20 4.95 -61.21 -2.06
CA GLU A 20 5.74 -60.98 -0.86
C GLU A 20 7.23 -60.95 -1.23
N LEU A 21 7.96 -59.93 -0.78
CA LEU A 21 9.41 -59.88 -1.00
C LEU A 21 10.10 -60.92 -0.10
N PRO A 22 11.16 -61.62 -0.55
CA PRO A 22 11.78 -62.77 0.14
C PRO A 22 12.29 -62.52 1.58
N TRP A 23 12.38 -61.26 2.00
CA TRP A 23 12.92 -60.84 3.29
C TRP A 23 11.83 -60.42 4.30
N LEU A 24 10.53 -60.48 3.93
CA LEU A 24 9.42 -60.30 4.87
C LEU A 24 9.21 -61.60 5.65
N PRO A 25 9.36 -61.60 6.99
CA PRO A 25 9.14 -62.82 7.78
C PRO A 25 7.65 -63.23 7.75
N PRO A 26 7.34 -64.55 7.67
CA PRO A 26 5.96 -65.05 7.60
C PRO A 26 5.18 -64.75 8.89
N SER A 27 3.85 -64.62 8.75
CA SER A 27 2.96 -64.28 9.86
C SER A 27 2.90 -65.39 10.91
N SER A 28 3.44 -65.16 12.10
CA SER A 28 3.17 -66.03 13.25
C SER A 28 1.69 -65.91 13.66
N ARG A 29 0.90 -66.94 13.34
CA ARG A 29 -0.41 -67.17 13.95
C ARG A 29 -0.21 -67.42 15.46
N ARG A 30 -1.16 -66.94 16.26
CA ARG A 30 -1.28 -67.19 17.70
C ARG A 30 -0.98 -68.66 18.05
N ASN A 31 -0.28 -68.89 19.16
CA ASN A 31 -0.60 -69.99 20.06
C ASN A 31 -0.45 -69.54 21.53
N PRO A 32 -1.40 -69.86 22.42
CA PRO A 32 -1.38 -69.44 23.81
C PRO A 32 -0.54 -70.40 24.67
N ARG A 33 0.26 -69.82 25.57
CA ARG A 33 0.91 -70.40 26.77
C ARG A 33 1.63 -71.77 26.65
N LEU A 34 2.92 -71.76 26.97
CA LEU A 34 3.59 -72.82 27.74
C LEU A 34 4.51 -72.17 28.80
N PRO A 35 4.53 -72.65 30.05
CA PRO A 35 5.36 -72.12 31.13
C PRO A 35 6.72 -72.83 31.20
N GLY A 36 7.76 -72.05 31.50
CA GLY A 36 9.05 -72.54 32.02
C GLY A 36 10.07 -73.01 31.00
N ALA A 37 11.09 -72.19 30.75
CA ALA A 37 12.48 -72.62 30.58
C ALA A 37 13.38 -71.37 30.53
N ALA A 38 14.45 -71.41 31.33
CA ALA A 38 15.46 -70.40 31.44
C ALA A 38 16.31 -70.29 30.17
N ASP A 39 16.55 -69.04 29.73
CA ASP A 39 17.87 -68.49 29.36
C ASP A 39 17.62 -67.16 28.64
N LYS A 40 17.95 -66.05 29.30
CA LYS A 40 17.91 -64.71 28.71
C LYS A 40 19.19 -64.53 27.87
N PRO A 41 19.11 -64.38 26.53
CA PRO A 41 20.25 -63.88 25.78
C PRO A 41 20.46 -62.41 26.17
N SER A 42 21.67 -62.08 26.63
CA SER A 42 22.08 -60.81 27.25
C SER A 42 22.14 -59.60 26.32
N HIS A 43 21.58 -59.68 25.11
CA HIS A 43 21.38 -58.52 24.24
C HIS A 43 20.04 -58.62 23.51
N SER A 44 18.94 -58.41 24.24
CA SER A 44 17.65 -58.14 23.58
C SER A 44 17.83 -56.91 22.69
N LEU A 45 17.70 -57.08 21.38
CA LEU A 45 17.83 -55.96 20.43
C LEU A 45 16.79 -54.90 20.81
N SER A 46 17.21 -53.65 20.99
CA SER A 46 16.31 -52.55 21.31
C SER A 46 15.94 -51.76 20.06
N ASN A 47 14.77 -51.11 20.04
CA ASN A 47 14.40 -50.17 18.97
C ASN A 47 15.46 -49.06 18.81
N ALA A 48 16.15 -48.65 19.88
CA ALA A 48 17.27 -47.72 19.81
C ALA A 48 18.47 -48.27 19.02
N ALA A 49 18.77 -49.57 19.14
CA ALA A 49 19.82 -50.22 18.34
C ALA A 49 19.44 -50.28 16.86
N VAL A 50 18.19 -50.64 16.56
CA VAL A 50 17.64 -50.63 15.19
C VAL A 50 17.72 -49.22 14.58
N LEU A 51 17.29 -48.19 15.32
CA LEU A 51 17.34 -46.80 14.88
C LEU A 51 18.75 -46.31 14.58
N ARG A 52 19.75 -46.66 15.42
CA ARG A 52 21.15 -46.31 15.16
C ARG A 52 21.66 -46.95 13.88
N ALA A 53 21.36 -48.22 13.64
CA ALA A 53 21.75 -48.93 12.43
C ALA A 53 21.09 -48.35 11.15
N VAL A 54 19.83 -47.93 11.25
CA VAL A 54 19.10 -47.31 10.12
C VAL A 54 19.58 -45.89 9.82
N LYS A 55 19.93 -45.12 10.86
CA LYS A 55 20.42 -43.74 10.73
C LYS A 55 21.90 -43.64 10.37
N ALA A 56 22.66 -44.74 10.41
CA ALA A 56 24.06 -44.75 10.00
C ALA A 56 24.20 -44.26 8.55
N ALA A 57 25.05 -43.25 8.35
CA ALA A 57 25.31 -42.69 7.04
C ALA A 57 25.80 -43.78 6.07
N GLY A 58 25.22 -43.84 4.86
CA GLY A 58 25.62 -44.81 3.83
C GLY A 58 24.86 -46.15 3.83
N ALA A 59 23.92 -46.40 4.76
CA ALA A 59 23.13 -47.62 4.72
C ALA A 59 22.36 -47.77 3.39
N THR A 60 22.58 -48.88 2.68
CA THR A 60 21.86 -49.23 1.45
C THR A 60 20.42 -49.66 1.78
N PRO A 61 19.46 -49.54 0.83
CA PRO A 61 18.11 -50.05 1.05
C PRO A 61 18.07 -51.53 1.48
N ARG A 62 19.00 -52.35 0.95
CA ARG A 62 19.14 -53.76 1.34
C ARG A 62 19.56 -53.92 2.80
N GLN A 63 20.54 -53.13 3.26
CA GLN A 63 20.97 -53.14 4.66
C GLN A 63 19.85 -52.67 5.60
N ILE A 64 19.11 -51.62 5.24
CA ILE A 64 17.97 -51.11 6.03
C ILE A 64 16.91 -52.21 6.24
N LEU A 65 16.56 -52.93 5.16
CA LEU A 65 15.57 -54.01 5.20
C LEU A 65 16.10 -55.28 5.88
N ALA A 66 17.40 -55.55 5.78
CA ALA A 66 18.06 -56.64 6.52
C ALA A 66 18.03 -56.38 8.04
N VAL A 67 18.30 -55.15 8.47
CA VAL A 67 18.20 -54.75 9.88
C VAL A 67 16.76 -54.90 10.40
N TYR A 68 15.77 -54.46 9.62
CA TYR A 68 14.35 -54.63 9.97
C TYR A 68 13.96 -56.10 10.13
N SER A 69 14.31 -56.95 9.16
CA SER A 69 13.94 -58.38 9.14
C SER A 69 14.70 -59.20 10.20
N ALA A 70 15.94 -58.86 10.51
CA ALA A 70 16.69 -59.47 11.60
C ALA A 70 16.04 -59.17 12.96
N ALA A 71 15.67 -57.92 13.20
CA ALA A 71 14.96 -57.51 14.41
C ALA A 71 13.58 -58.17 14.55
N ALA A 72 12.81 -58.21 13.46
CA ALA A 72 11.46 -58.79 13.44
C ALA A 72 11.43 -60.32 13.64
N ARG A 73 12.56 -61.02 13.44
CA ARG A 73 12.69 -62.46 13.70
C ARG A 73 12.92 -62.80 15.18
N GLN A 74 13.24 -61.82 16.02
CA GLN A 74 13.44 -62.08 17.45
C GLN A 74 12.10 -62.33 18.16
N PRO A 75 11.96 -63.42 18.94
CA PRO A 75 10.75 -63.71 19.68
C PRO A 75 10.36 -62.54 20.61
N GLY A 76 9.12 -62.05 20.49
CA GLY A 76 8.59 -60.99 21.34
C GLY A 76 9.01 -59.56 20.96
N PHE A 77 9.92 -59.38 19.99
CA PHE A 77 10.32 -58.05 19.53
C PHE A 77 9.23 -57.43 18.63
N ARG A 78 8.92 -56.16 18.86
CA ARG A 78 8.03 -55.35 18.01
C ARG A 78 8.67 -54.01 17.71
N HIS A 79 8.69 -53.65 16.44
CA HIS A 79 9.11 -52.32 16.00
C HIS A 79 8.14 -51.27 16.52
N ASP A 80 8.66 -50.15 16.98
CA ASP A 80 7.87 -49.00 17.43
C ASP A 80 7.66 -47.95 16.32
N LEU A 81 6.82 -46.95 16.60
CA LEU A 81 6.50 -45.89 15.63
C LEU A 81 7.75 -45.09 15.19
N PRO A 82 8.67 -44.66 16.07
CA PRO A 82 9.93 -44.03 15.66
C PRO A 82 10.76 -44.89 14.71
N THR A 83 10.81 -46.21 14.94
CA THR A 83 11.54 -47.15 14.07
C THR A 83 10.91 -47.22 12.69
N TYR A 84 9.59 -47.35 12.61
CA TYR A 84 8.86 -47.24 11.34
C TYR A 84 9.14 -45.91 10.62
N GLN A 85 9.08 -44.78 11.34
CA GLN A 85 9.37 -43.45 10.78
C GLN A 85 10.76 -43.35 10.17
N ALA A 86 11.80 -43.82 10.88
CA ALA A 86 13.17 -43.78 10.38
C ALA A 86 13.35 -44.69 9.16
N LEU A 87 12.82 -45.91 9.21
CA LEU A 87 12.91 -46.88 8.12
C LEU A 87 12.23 -46.39 6.85
N THR A 88 10.97 -45.97 6.96
CA THR A 88 10.18 -45.53 5.79
C THR A 88 10.75 -44.25 5.20
N SER A 89 11.20 -43.30 6.03
CA SER A 89 11.83 -42.06 5.54
C SER A 89 13.15 -42.34 4.83
N ALA A 90 14.00 -43.21 5.38
CA ALA A 90 15.27 -43.58 4.77
C ALA A 90 15.09 -44.30 3.41
N LEU A 91 14.07 -45.15 3.29
CA LEU A 91 13.73 -45.82 2.03
C LEU A 91 13.10 -44.87 1.01
N ALA A 92 12.24 -43.94 1.47
CA ALA A 92 11.60 -42.94 0.61
C ALA A 92 12.61 -41.97 0.01
N LEU A 93 13.59 -41.49 0.80
CA LEU A 93 14.72 -40.67 0.31
C LEU A 93 15.51 -41.37 -0.80
N ARG A 94 15.58 -42.70 -0.77
CA ARG A 94 16.26 -43.54 -1.77
C ARG A 94 15.31 -44.03 -2.88
N ARG A 95 14.12 -43.44 -2.98
CA ARG A 95 13.06 -43.74 -3.98
C ARG A 95 12.61 -45.21 -3.99
N ARG A 96 12.73 -45.95 -2.87
CA ARG A 96 12.29 -47.35 -2.74
C ARG A 96 10.86 -47.45 -2.23
N PHE A 97 9.93 -46.86 -2.99
CA PHE A 97 8.55 -46.70 -2.57
C PHE A 97 7.78 -48.01 -2.36
N ARG A 98 8.05 -49.05 -3.14
CA ARG A 98 7.41 -50.37 -2.94
C ARG A 98 7.74 -50.97 -1.57
N ALA A 99 8.97 -50.80 -1.11
CA ALA A 99 9.37 -51.26 0.23
C ALA A 99 8.69 -50.42 1.33
N VAL A 100 8.52 -49.12 1.11
CA VAL A 100 7.76 -48.24 2.01
C VAL A 100 6.31 -48.70 2.13
N GLU A 101 5.62 -48.94 0.99
CA GLU A 101 4.23 -49.42 0.96
C GLU A 101 4.07 -50.74 1.73
N LEU A 102 5.00 -51.69 1.59
CA LEU A 102 4.96 -52.97 2.29
C LEU A 102 5.19 -52.84 3.80
N LEU A 103 6.13 -51.99 4.23
CA LEU A 103 6.34 -51.72 5.66
C LEU A 103 5.11 -51.05 6.29
N LEU A 104 4.51 -50.08 5.61
CA LEU A 104 3.29 -49.43 6.06
C LEU A 104 2.10 -50.39 6.14
N ALA A 105 1.97 -51.33 5.20
CA ALA A 105 0.93 -52.35 5.24
C ALA A 105 1.11 -53.34 6.41
N ARG A 106 2.34 -53.50 6.92
CA ARG A 106 2.65 -54.35 8.08
C ARG A 106 2.35 -53.65 9.42
N MET A 107 2.57 -52.35 9.50
CA MET A 107 2.47 -51.55 10.72
C MET A 107 1.17 -51.77 11.54
N PRO A 108 -0.04 -51.85 10.96
CA PRO A 108 -1.26 -52.15 11.73
C PRO A 108 -1.26 -53.52 12.41
N ARG A 109 -0.57 -54.51 11.82
CA ARG A 109 -0.44 -55.86 12.40
C ARG A 109 0.43 -55.87 13.66
N ASP A 110 1.33 -54.90 13.79
CA ASP A 110 2.14 -54.71 15.00
C ASP A 110 1.38 -53.92 16.08
N GLY A 111 0.15 -53.47 15.80
CA GLY A 111 -0.71 -52.71 16.71
C GLY A 111 -0.49 -51.20 16.65
N LEU A 112 0.25 -50.70 15.66
CA LEU A 112 0.58 -49.28 15.52
C LEU A 112 -0.36 -48.57 14.55
N ARG A 113 -0.60 -47.27 14.80
CA ARG A 113 -1.37 -46.39 13.91
C ARG A 113 -0.50 -45.28 13.34
N PRO A 114 -0.66 -44.93 12.05
CA PRO A 114 0.09 -43.84 11.44
C PRO A 114 -0.30 -42.49 12.07
N GLY A 115 0.67 -41.60 12.25
CA GLY A 115 0.46 -40.22 12.67
C GLY A 115 1.08 -39.22 11.67
N PRO A 116 0.86 -37.90 11.85
CA PRO A 116 1.33 -36.88 10.91
C PRO A 116 2.84 -36.93 10.67
N ALA A 117 3.63 -37.15 11.74
CA ALA A 117 5.08 -37.27 11.69
C ALA A 117 5.60 -38.42 10.81
N LEU A 118 4.81 -39.49 10.63
CA LEU A 118 5.14 -40.59 9.71
C LEU A 118 4.74 -40.25 8.27
N VAL A 119 3.53 -39.71 8.08
CA VAL A 119 2.92 -39.60 6.75
C VAL A 119 3.40 -38.37 5.98
N LEU A 120 3.58 -37.21 6.65
CA LEU A 120 3.99 -35.96 5.97
C LEU A 120 5.33 -36.08 5.22
N PRO A 121 6.42 -36.63 5.81
CA PRO A 121 7.69 -36.78 5.09
C PRO A 121 7.57 -37.72 3.88
N LEU A 122 6.72 -38.73 3.97
CA LEU A 122 6.50 -39.68 2.87
C LEU A 122 5.72 -39.03 1.72
N LEU A 123 4.68 -38.25 2.01
CA LEU A 123 3.94 -37.49 1.00
C LEU A 123 4.89 -36.55 0.23
N ARG A 124 5.77 -35.85 0.95
CA ARG A 124 6.81 -34.99 0.35
C ARG A 124 7.80 -35.78 -0.50
N ALA A 125 8.25 -36.94 -0.03
CA ALA A 125 9.18 -37.79 -0.78
C ALA A 125 8.56 -38.37 -2.06
N TYR A 126 7.27 -38.70 -2.04
CA TYR A 126 6.53 -39.10 -3.24
C TYR A 126 6.45 -37.95 -4.25
N ALA A 127 6.03 -36.76 -3.78
CA ALA A 127 5.96 -35.55 -4.61
C ALA A 127 7.31 -35.21 -5.25
N ALA A 128 8.39 -35.23 -4.47
CA ALA A 128 9.76 -34.95 -4.93
C ALA A 128 10.30 -35.98 -5.95
N ALA A 129 9.67 -37.16 -6.04
CA ALA A 129 9.97 -38.16 -7.05
C ALA A 129 9.02 -38.11 -8.26
N GLY A 130 8.16 -37.09 -8.36
CA GLY A 130 7.16 -36.95 -9.42
C GLY A 130 6.02 -37.96 -9.33
N ARG A 131 5.87 -38.65 -8.19
CA ARG A 131 4.72 -39.54 -7.94
C ARG A 131 3.61 -38.73 -7.28
N PRO A 132 2.35 -38.94 -7.66
CA PRO A 132 1.26 -38.19 -7.06
C PRO A 132 1.11 -38.65 -5.58
N PRO A 133 1.05 -37.73 -4.60
CA PRO A 133 1.11 -38.06 -3.16
C PRO A 133 0.00 -39.00 -2.66
N ASP A 134 -1.17 -38.89 -3.28
CA ASP A 134 -2.32 -39.77 -3.12
C ASP A 134 -2.03 -41.25 -3.47
N ALA A 135 -1.01 -41.54 -4.29
CA ALA A 135 -0.61 -42.92 -4.61
C ALA A 135 -0.14 -43.67 -3.35
N LEU A 136 0.48 -43.00 -2.39
CA LEU A 136 0.84 -43.60 -1.11
C LEU A 136 -0.41 -44.13 -0.39
N LEU A 137 -1.47 -43.33 -0.39
CA LEU A 137 -2.72 -43.63 0.31
C LEU A 137 -3.57 -44.66 -0.43
N ARG A 138 -3.52 -44.68 -1.78
CA ARG A 138 -4.20 -45.70 -2.60
C ARG A 138 -3.52 -47.06 -2.54
N SER A 139 -2.19 -47.10 -2.68
CA SER A 139 -1.42 -48.35 -2.72
C SER A 139 -1.34 -49.03 -1.35
N CYS A 140 -1.48 -48.27 -0.27
CA CYS A 140 -1.52 -48.75 1.10
C CYS A 140 -2.62 -47.97 1.85
N PRO A 141 -3.85 -48.50 1.94
CA PRO A 141 -4.94 -47.84 2.66
C PRO A 141 -4.62 -47.80 4.16
N LEU A 142 -3.94 -46.73 4.56
CA LEU A 142 -3.72 -46.39 5.95
C LEU A 142 -5.10 -46.10 6.57
N PRO A 143 -5.37 -46.53 7.82
CA PRO A 143 -6.60 -46.20 8.52
C PRO A 143 -6.59 -44.71 8.93
N LEU A 144 -6.69 -43.83 7.94
CA LEU A 144 -6.74 -42.39 8.13
C LEU A 144 -8.07 -42.03 8.77
N SER A 145 -8.00 -41.52 10.00
CA SER A 145 -9.17 -40.89 10.61
C SER A 145 -9.36 -39.50 10.02
N ASP A 146 -10.59 -39.01 10.06
CA ASP A 146 -10.96 -37.63 9.72
C ASP A 146 -10.08 -36.61 10.47
N ARG A 147 -9.75 -36.88 11.75
CA ARG A 147 -8.82 -36.07 12.55
C ARG A 147 -7.39 -36.07 12.00
N LEU A 148 -6.88 -37.24 11.63
CA LEU A 148 -5.54 -37.35 11.04
C LEU A 148 -5.48 -36.67 9.69
N PHE A 149 -6.48 -36.85 8.82
CA PHE A 149 -6.52 -36.19 7.52
C PHE A 149 -6.62 -34.67 7.67
N SER A 150 -7.46 -34.16 8.58
CA SER A 150 -7.52 -32.74 8.91
C SER A 150 -6.16 -32.19 9.37
N ALA A 151 -5.44 -32.93 10.23
CA ALA A 151 -4.11 -32.53 10.69
C ALA A 151 -3.08 -32.52 9.55
N LEU A 152 -3.10 -33.51 8.66
CA LEU A 152 -2.23 -33.56 7.48
C LEU A 152 -2.46 -32.37 6.55
N ILE A 153 -3.72 -32.09 6.20
CA ILE A 153 -4.06 -30.94 5.36
C ILE A 153 -3.61 -29.65 6.05
N HIS A 154 -3.97 -29.44 7.32
CA HIS A 154 -3.56 -28.25 8.06
C HIS A 154 -2.03 -28.04 8.08
N ASP A 155 -1.26 -29.09 8.36
CA ASP A 155 0.20 -29.01 8.38
C ASP A 155 0.80 -28.73 7.00
N LEU A 156 0.27 -29.32 5.93
CA LEU A 156 0.69 -29.05 4.56
C LEU A 156 0.39 -27.60 4.14
N LEU A 157 -0.78 -27.08 4.51
CA LEU A 157 -1.14 -25.68 4.23
C LEU A 157 -0.22 -24.70 4.99
N ARG A 158 0.10 -25.01 6.25
CA ARG A 158 1.02 -24.23 7.09
C ARG A 158 2.45 -24.26 6.58
N SER A 159 2.93 -25.41 6.07
CA SER A 159 4.26 -25.52 5.47
C SER A 159 4.33 -25.01 4.03
N GLY A 160 3.19 -24.68 3.41
CA GLY A 160 3.13 -24.20 2.02
C GLY A 160 3.22 -25.27 0.95
N ASP A 161 3.07 -26.54 1.33
CA ASP A 161 3.03 -27.69 0.42
C ASP A 161 1.65 -27.79 -0.29
N LEU A 162 1.23 -26.71 -0.97
CA LEU A 162 -0.12 -26.58 -1.54
C LEU A 162 -0.41 -27.60 -2.65
N ASP A 163 0.58 -27.95 -3.46
CA ASP A 163 0.41 -28.95 -4.53
C ASP A 163 0.10 -30.33 -3.94
N ILE A 164 0.74 -30.67 -2.82
CA ILE A 164 0.51 -31.94 -2.12
C ILE A 164 -0.89 -31.93 -1.49
N ALA A 165 -1.24 -30.86 -0.77
CA ALA A 165 -2.56 -30.70 -0.16
C ALA A 165 -3.66 -30.76 -1.25
N GLY A 166 -3.46 -30.05 -2.35
CA GLY A 166 -4.38 -29.99 -3.47
C GLY A 166 -4.56 -31.34 -4.15
N SER A 167 -3.46 -32.06 -4.42
CA SER A 167 -3.52 -33.42 -4.96
C SER A 167 -4.35 -34.34 -4.05
N LEU A 168 -4.13 -34.29 -2.73
CA LEU A 168 -4.89 -35.11 -1.78
C LEU A 168 -6.40 -34.78 -1.77
N LEU A 169 -6.75 -33.49 -1.84
CA LEU A 169 -8.15 -33.05 -1.87
C LEU A 169 -8.84 -33.35 -3.21
N LEU A 170 -8.11 -33.29 -4.32
CA LEU A 170 -8.59 -33.67 -5.65
C LEU A 170 -8.81 -35.17 -5.77
N SER A 171 -7.98 -35.95 -5.10
CA SER A 171 -8.02 -37.42 -5.15
C SER A 171 -9.34 -38.00 -4.61
N GLY A 172 -10.07 -37.24 -3.81
CA GLY A 172 -11.48 -37.49 -3.50
C GLY A 172 -11.77 -38.86 -2.88
N ASP A 173 -13.02 -39.29 -3.04
CA ASP A 173 -13.64 -40.51 -2.46
C ASP A 173 -12.85 -41.81 -2.70
N ASN A 174 -11.86 -41.79 -3.60
CA ASN A 174 -10.91 -42.89 -3.84
C ASN A 174 -9.98 -43.19 -2.66
N LEU A 175 -9.93 -42.33 -1.64
CA LEU A 175 -9.20 -42.56 -0.41
C LEU A 175 -9.99 -43.39 0.61
N GLY A 176 -11.26 -43.71 0.34
CA GLY A 176 -12.10 -44.55 1.20
C GLY A 176 -12.69 -43.82 2.41
N PHE A 177 -12.62 -42.49 2.46
CA PHE A 177 -13.32 -41.66 3.45
C PHE A 177 -13.79 -40.33 2.81
N PRO A 178 -14.94 -39.78 3.24
CA PRO A 178 -15.52 -38.59 2.62
C PRO A 178 -14.71 -37.34 2.97
N ILE A 179 -14.30 -36.59 1.95
CA ILE A 179 -13.64 -35.29 2.15
C ILE A 179 -14.71 -34.23 2.48
N LYS A 180 -14.64 -33.68 3.69
CA LYS A 180 -15.57 -32.66 4.22
C LYS A 180 -15.26 -31.24 3.75
N SER A 181 -16.26 -30.35 3.78
CA SER A 181 -16.15 -28.95 3.34
C SER A 181 -14.97 -28.20 3.98
N ARG A 182 -14.75 -28.39 5.28
CA ARG A 182 -13.66 -27.74 6.02
C ARG A 182 -12.25 -28.00 5.46
N HIS A 183 -12.04 -29.12 4.77
CA HIS A 183 -10.75 -29.43 4.17
C HIS A 183 -10.50 -28.57 2.94
N TYR A 184 -11.53 -28.30 2.14
CA TYR A 184 -11.47 -27.38 1.01
C TYR A 184 -11.41 -25.92 1.44
N SER A 185 -12.17 -25.54 2.49
CA SER A 185 -12.12 -24.18 3.02
C SER A 185 -10.70 -23.75 3.40
N GLY A 186 -9.91 -24.67 3.96
CA GLY A 186 -8.50 -24.44 4.29
C GLY A 186 -7.62 -24.19 3.06
N ILE A 187 -7.74 -25.00 2.01
CA ILE A 187 -6.90 -24.84 0.81
C ILE A 187 -7.27 -23.61 0.00
N VAL A 188 -8.57 -23.27 -0.08
CA VAL A 188 -9.06 -22.05 -0.73
C VAL A 188 -8.42 -20.83 -0.06
N ARG A 189 -8.49 -20.73 1.28
CA ARG A 189 -7.86 -19.64 2.02
C ARG A 189 -6.36 -19.58 1.79
N ALA A 190 -5.67 -20.72 1.85
CA ALA A 190 -4.22 -20.78 1.68
C ALA A 190 -3.73 -20.38 0.27
N HIS A 191 -4.54 -20.62 -0.77
CA HIS A 191 -4.27 -20.11 -2.12
C HIS A 191 -4.49 -18.60 -2.21
N CYS A 192 -5.53 -18.07 -1.56
CA CYS A 192 -5.80 -16.63 -1.53
C CYS A 192 -4.73 -15.84 -0.78
N ASP A 193 -4.27 -16.34 0.37
CA ASP A 193 -3.16 -15.74 1.13
C ASP A 193 -1.86 -15.64 0.28
N ARG A 194 -1.73 -16.46 -0.76
CA ARG A 194 -0.58 -16.48 -1.68
C ARG A 194 -0.87 -15.83 -3.03
N GLY A 195 -2.04 -15.22 -3.22
CA GLY A 195 -2.45 -14.61 -4.49
C GLY A 195 -2.68 -15.61 -5.63
N ALA A 196 -2.75 -16.92 -5.35
CA ALA A 196 -3.00 -17.96 -6.34
C ALA A 196 -4.51 -18.11 -6.62
N VAL A 197 -5.13 -17.02 -7.08
CA VAL A 197 -6.59 -16.88 -7.11
C VAL A 197 -7.28 -17.93 -7.99
N ARG A 198 -6.73 -18.23 -9.17
CA ARG A 198 -7.30 -19.23 -10.08
C ARG A 198 -7.47 -20.61 -9.44
N SER A 199 -6.46 -21.07 -8.70
CA SER A 199 -6.52 -22.33 -7.97
C SER A 199 -7.56 -22.30 -6.85
N ALA A 200 -7.72 -21.16 -6.16
CA ALA A 200 -8.75 -20.99 -5.14
C ALA A 200 -10.17 -21.12 -5.73
N VAL A 201 -10.43 -20.52 -6.89
CA VAL A 201 -11.71 -20.62 -7.61
C VAL A 201 -11.99 -22.06 -8.05
N GLU A 202 -10.98 -22.77 -8.57
CA GLU A 202 -11.10 -24.19 -8.94
C GLU A 202 -11.51 -25.06 -7.73
N PHE A 203 -10.87 -24.87 -6.57
CA PHE A 203 -11.23 -25.60 -5.35
C PHE A 203 -12.62 -25.23 -4.81
N LEU A 204 -13.09 -24.00 -5.04
CA LEU A 204 -14.45 -23.61 -4.69
C LEU A 204 -15.49 -24.27 -5.60
N GLY A 205 -15.19 -24.40 -6.90
CA GLY A 205 -15.93 -25.25 -7.86
C GLY A 205 -16.14 -26.66 -7.36
N LEU A 206 -15.08 -27.29 -6.87
CA LEU A 206 -15.11 -28.66 -6.36
C LEU A 206 -15.91 -28.81 -5.06
N LEU A 207 -15.85 -27.80 -4.17
CA LEU A 207 -16.64 -27.82 -2.95
C LEU A 207 -18.15 -27.79 -3.25
N ALA A 208 -18.56 -26.98 -4.23
CA ALA A 208 -19.96 -26.88 -4.66
C ALA A 208 -20.47 -28.19 -5.33
N THR A 209 -19.68 -28.82 -6.20
CA THR A 209 -20.08 -30.09 -6.85
C THR A 209 -20.19 -31.27 -5.88
N ARG A 210 -19.55 -31.18 -4.70
CA ARG A 210 -19.66 -32.17 -3.62
C ARG A 210 -20.77 -31.87 -2.61
N GLY A 211 -21.76 -31.06 -2.99
CA GLY A 211 -22.98 -30.81 -2.21
C GLY A 211 -22.76 -29.96 -0.96
N SER A 212 -21.58 -29.36 -0.80
CA SER A 212 -21.31 -28.40 0.27
C SER A 212 -21.35 -26.99 -0.31
N VAL A 213 -22.46 -26.27 -0.12
CA VAL A 213 -22.56 -24.87 -0.52
C VAL A 213 -21.92 -24.01 0.58
N PRO A 214 -20.86 -23.23 0.30
CA PRO A 214 -20.30 -22.31 1.28
C PRO A 214 -21.33 -21.24 1.67
N ASP A 215 -21.22 -20.73 2.89
CA ASP A 215 -22.06 -19.65 3.37
C ASP A 215 -21.57 -18.28 2.87
N VAL A 216 -22.41 -17.25 3.03
CA VAL A 216 -22.12 -15.86 2.64
C VAL A 216 -20.82 -15.37 3.29
N PHE A 217 -20.56 -15.76 4.54
CA PHE A 217 -19.35 -15.39 5.27
C PHE A 217 -18.08 -15.93 4.60
N PHE A 218 -18.08 -17.20 4.20
CA PHE A 218 -16.96 -17.82 3.49
C PHE A 218 -16.67 -17.11 2.17
N TYR A 219 -17.72 -16.84 1.37
CA TYR A 219 -17.60 -16.08 0.13
C TYR A 219 -17.05 -14.66 0.38
N GLY A 220 -17.55 -13.96 1.39
CA GLY A 220 -17.09 -12.62 1.74
C GLY A 220 -15.63 -12.58 2.21
N SER A 221 -15.18 -13.57 2.99
CA SER A 221 -13.77 -13.70 3.35
C SER A 221 -12.90 -13.93 2.11
N LEU A 222 -13.35 -14.81 1.21
CA LEU A 222 -12.62 -15.16 0.00
C LEU A 222 -12.46 -13.96 -0.93
N ILE A 223 -13.57 -13.27 -1.25
CA ILE A 223 -13.58 -12.09 -2.10
C ILE A 223 -12.66 -11.00 -1.51
N ARG A 224 -12.68 -10.82 -0.19
CA ARG A 224 -11.79 -9.88 0.49
C ARG A 224 -10.32 -10.23 0.34
N ASP A 225 -9.97 -11.50 0.51
CA ASP A 225 -8.59 -11.96 0.37
C ASP A 225 -8.10 -11.87 -1.08
N ILE A 226 -8.98 -12.14 -2.05
CA ILE A 226 -8.70 -11.92 -3.48
C ILE A 226 -8.49 -10.42 -3.77
N CYS A 227 -9.42 -9.56 -3.37
CA CYS A 227 -9.29 -8.12 -3.61
C CYS A 227 -8.07 -7.49 -2.88
N ARG A 228 -7.59 -8.10 -1.78
CA ARG A 228 -6.36 -7.67 -1.10
C ARG A 228 -5.11 -7.81 -1.97
N SER A 229 -5.01 -8.84 -2.82
CA SER A 229 -3.83 -9.02 -3.68
C SER A 229 -3.69 -7.90 -4.71
N GLY A 230 -4.79 -7.23 -5.07
CA GLY A 230 -4.81 -6.13 -6.02
C GLY A 230 -4.57 -6.57 -7.47
N GLY A 231 -4.71 -5.62 -8.41
CA GLY A 231 -4.56 -5.85 -9.84
C GLY A 231 -5.84 -6.32 -10.54
N SER A 232 -5.84 -6.27 -11.88
CA SER A 232 -7.02 -6.55 -12.69
C SER A 232 -7.49 -8.00 -12.61
N ASP A 233 -6.56 -8.96 -12.68
CA ASP A 233 -6.87 -10.39 -12.63
C ASP A 233 -7.55 -10.79 -11.31
N ALA A 234 -7.18 -10.14 -10.20
CA ALA A 234 -7.80 -10.37 -8.90
C ALA A 234 -9.24 -9.86 -8.86
N VAL A 235 -9.51 -8.70 -9.48
CA VAL A 235 -10.87 -8.18 -9.60
C VAL A 235 -11.72 -9.12 -10.44
N ASP A 236 -11.24 -9.58 -11.60
CA ASP A 236 -11.97 -10.53 -12.45
C ASP A 236 -12.34 -11.81 -11.70
N ALA A 237 -11.38 -12.39 -10.99
CA ALA A 237 -11.64 -13.58 -10.22
C ALA A 237 -12.57 -13.34 -9.01
N ALA A 238 -12.56 -12.16 -8.40
CA ALA A 238 -13.52 -11.80 -7.37
C ALA A 238 -14.96 -11.78 -7.92
N PHE A 239 -15.17 -11.27 -9.14
CA PHE A 239 -16.46 -11.36 -9.84
C PHE A 239 -16.84 -12.80 -10.21
N GLU A 240 -15.89 -13.63 -10.66
CA GLU A 240 -16.14 -15.06 -10.91
C GLU A 240 -16.66 -15.78 -9.64
N VAL A 241 -16.09 -15.45 -8.47
CA VAL A 241 -16.53 -15.99 -7.17
C VAL A 241 -17.95 -15.52 -6.84
N VAL A 242 -18.30 -14.27 -7.13
CA VAL A 242 -19.65 -13.72 -6.95
C VAL A 242 -20.66 -14.42 -7.86
N ASP A 243 -20.31 -14.65 -9.13
CA ASP A 243 -21.18 -15.37 -10.06
C ASP A 243 -21.36 -16.82 -9.63
N GLN A 244 -20.33 -17.43 -9.06
CA GLN A 244 -20.43 -18.75 -8.48
C GLN A 244 -21.31 -18.78 -7.22
N MET A 245 -21.19 -17.77 -6.36
CA MET A 245 -22.05 -17.59 -5.18
C MET A 245 -23.53 -17.51 -5.59
N LYS A 246 -23.84 -16.68 -6.60
CA LYS A 246 -25.19 -16.55 -7.17
C LYS A 246 -25.71 -17.86 -7.77
N ARG A 247 -24.89 -18.56 -8.56
CA ARG A 247 -25.23 -19.89 -9.12
C ARG A 247 -25.53 -20.94 -8.05
N ASN A 248 -24.90 -20.82 -6.88
CA ASN A 248 -25.15 -21.67 -5.73
C ASN A 248 -26.34 -21.21 -4.86
N GLY A 249 -27.15 -20.27 -5.34
CA GLY A 249 -28.36 -19.78 -4.66
C GLY A 249 -28.07 -18.88 -3.46
N ARG A 250 -26.90 -18.23 -3.41
CA ARG A 250 -26.52 -17.26 -2.37
C ARG A 250 -26.42 -15.87 -2.97
N GLU A 251 -27.11 -14.89 -2.37
CA GLU A 251 -27.01 -13.49 -2.79
C GLU A 251 -25.89 -12.77 -2.03
N PRO A 252 -25.07 -11.94 -2.71
CA PRO A 252 -24.06 -11.13 -2.04
C PRO A 252 -24.69 -10.09 -1.12
N ASP A 253 -24.13 -9.94 0.08
CA ASP A 253 -24.53 -8.91 1.04
C ASP A 253 -23.77 -7.58 0.81
N VAL A 254 -24.16 -6.54 1.55
CA VAL A 254 -23.54 -5.20 1.46
C VAL A 254 -22.03 -5.26 1.70
N VAL A 255 -21.55 -6.15 2.58
CA VAL A 255 -20.12 -6.31 2.88
C VAL A 255 -19.36 -6.83 1.66
N ILE A 256 -19.91 -7.82 0.96
CA ILE A 256 -19.32 -8.36 -0.27
C ILE A 256 -19.28 -7.29 -1.36
N TRP A 257 -20.38 -6.57 -1.55
CA TRP A 257 -20.43 -5.50 -2.55
C TRP A 257 -19.43 -4.37 -2.25
N ASN A 258 -19.36 -3.91 -1.00
CA ASN A 258 -18.36 -2.93 -0.56
C ASN A 258 -16.92 -3.42 -0.79
N THR A 259 -16.68 -4.72 -0.60
CA THR A 259 -15.38 -5.33 -0.85
C THR A 259 -15.00 -5.30 -2.34
N LEU A 260 -15.96 -5.54 -3.24
CA LEU A 260 -15.75 -5.44 -4.68
C LEU A 260 -15.45 -4.00 -5.11
N VAL A 261 -16.21 -3.02 -4.61
CA VAL A 261 -15.94 -1.59 -4.87
C VAL A 261 -14.51 -1.25 -4.47
N HIS A 262 -14.09 -1.66 -3.26
CA HIS A 262 -12.72 -1.42 -2.79
C HIS A 262 -11.66 -2.16 -3.62
N GLY A 263 -11.94 -3.39 -4.07
CA GLY A 263 -11.06 -4.15 -4.96
C GLY A 263 -10.87 -3.48 -6.32
N CYS A 264 -11.97 -3.12 -6.99
CA CYS A 264 -11.96 -2.38 -8.25
C CYS A 264 -11.23 -1.05 -8.11
N ALA A 265 -11.51 -0.33 -7.03
CA ALA A 265 -10.87 0.92 -6.66
C ALA A 265 -9.35 0.79 -6.58
N LYS A 266 -8.87 -0.18 -5.80
CA LYS A 266 -7.44 -0.47 -5.61
C LYS A 266 -6.75 -0.88 -6.90
N ALA A 267 -7.46 -1.55 -7.81
CA ALA A 267 -6.94 -1.94 -9.13
C ALA A 267 -6.98 -0.81 -10.17
N GLY A 268 -7.48 0.38 -9.82
CA GLY A 268 -7.66 1.50 -10.76
C GLY A 268 -8.79 1.30 -11.77
N GLN A 269 -9.67 0.31 -11.56
CA GLN A 269 -10.79 0.01 -12.45
C GLN A 269 -12.04 0.79 -12.03
N TRP A 270 -11.99 2.11 -12.19
CA TRP A 270 -13.05 3.04 -11.77
C TRP A 270 -14.42 2.70 -12.36
N SER A 271 -14.52 2.50 -13.67
CA SER A 271 -15.79 2.23 -14.35
C SER A 271 -16.52 1.01 -13.78
N ARG A 272 -15.79 -0.07 -13.45
CA ARG A 272 -16.38 -1.24 -12.79
C ARG A 272 -16.78 -0.96 -11.35
N ALA A 273 -16.02 -0.14 -10.62
CA ALA A 273 -16.42 0.28 -9.28
C ALA A 273 -17.75 1.04 -9.32
N GLU A 274 -17.95 1.93 -10.31
CA GLU A 274 -19.22 2.65 -10.50
C GLU A 274 -20.37 1.72 -10.91
N GLU A 275 -20.13 0.74 -11.79
CA GLU A 275 -21.13 -0.26 -12.16
C GLU A 275 -21.60 -1.06 -10.94
N VAL A 276 -20.68 -1.46 -10.06
CA VAL A 276 -21.02 -2.16 -8.81
C VAL A 276 -21.88 -1.27 -7.91
N VAL A 277 -21.50 -0.01 -7.71
CA VAL A 277 -22.29 0.94 -6.91
C VAL A 277 -23.68 1.15 -7.51
N ALA A 278 -23.78 1.24 -8.84
CA ALA A 278 -25.07 1.33 -9.53
C ALA A 278 -25.92 0.07 -9.35
N GLU A 279 -25.32 -1.13 -9.35
CA GLU A 279 -26.04 -2.37 -9.06
C GLU A 279 -26.53 -2.43 -7.61
N MET A 280 -25.71 -1.99 -6.64
CA MET A 280 -26.09 -1.90 -5.23
C MET A 280 -27.28 -0.95 -5.04
N GLU A 281 -27.23 0.24 -5.65
CA GLU A 281 -28.29 1.24 -5.58
C GLU A 281 -29.61 0.71 -6.18
N ARG A 282 -29.53 -0.06 -7.28
CA ARG A 282 -30.69 -0.66 -7.94
C ARG A 282 -31.34 -1.78 -7.11
N LYS A 283 -30.53 -2.61 -6.43
CA LYS A 283 -31.01 -3.77 -5.65
C LYS A 283 -31.47 -3.41 -4.24
N GLY A 284 -30.87 -2.41 -3.60
CA GLY A 284 -31.11 -2.04 -2.21
C GLY A 284 -32.16 -0.94 -1.98
N GLY A 285 -32.86 -0.48 -3.03
CA GLY A 285 -33.89 0.57 -2.90
C GLY A 285 -33.34 1.98 -2.64
N GLY A 286 -32.14 2.31 -3.15
CA GLY A 286 -31.50 3.62 -2.94
C GLY A 286 -30.52 3.63 -1.76
N ALA A 287 -30.61 4.62 -0.86
CA ALA A 287 -29.66 4.87 0.22
C ALA A 287 -29.57 3.74 1.28
N ALA A 288 -30.52 2.80 1.30
CA ALA A 288 -30.48 1.65 2.20
C ALA A 288 -29.51 0.54 1.72
N GLY A 289 -29.08 0.58 0.46
CA GLY A 289 -28.17 -0.40 -0.15
C GLY A 289 -26.70 0.01 -0.15
N THR A 290 -26.40 1.28 0.13
CA THR A 290 -25.05 1.85 0.12
C THR A 290 -24.78 2.60 1.42
N ASP A 291 -23.54 2.62 1.88
CA ASP A 291 -23.14 3.29 3.11
C ASP A 291 -21.92 4.20 2.87
N ALA A 292 -21.48 4.90 3.93
CA ALA A 292 -20.29 5.72 3.85
C ALA A 292 -19.05 4.90 3.43
N GLY A 293 -18.99 3.62 3.79
CA GLY A 293 -17.96 2.69 3.36
C GLY A 293 -17.93 2.49 1.84
N THR A 294 -19.09 2.34 1.20
CA THR A 294 -19.24 2.21 -0.26
C THR A 294 -18.62 3.42 -0.98
N TYR A 295 -19.03 4.63 -0.61
CA TYR A 295 -18.54 5.85 -1.24
C TYR A 295 -17.09 6.15 -0.86
N ASN A 296 -16.65 5.87 0.36
CA ASN A 296 -15.25 6.02 0.77
C ASN A 296 -14.33 5.10 -0.05
N ALA A 297 -14.74 3.86 -0.31
CA ALA A 297 -14.01 2.95 -1.18
C ALA A 297 -13.92 3.50 -2.62
N LEU A 298 -15.02 4.01 -3.15
CA LEU A 298 -15.05 4.67 -4.45
C LEU A 298 -14.10 5.88 -4.46
N ILE A 299 -14.24 6.83 -3.54
CA ILE A 299 -13.37 8.01 -3.43
C ILE A 299 -11.88 7.63 -3.25
N SER A 300 -11.59 6.52 -2.57
CA SER A 300 -10.20 6.05 -2.36
C SER A 300 -9.54 5.49 -3.63
N ALA A 301 -10.32 5.10 -4.65
CA ALA A 301 -9.89 4.51 -5.91
C ALA A 301 -9.05 5.43 -6.80
N ILE A 302 -9.10 6.73 -6.53
CA ILE A 302 -8.79 7.75 -7.53
C ILE A 302 -7.28 7.80 -7.76
N PRO A 303 -6.81 7.53 -9.00
CA PRO A 303 -5.39 7.59 -9.30
C PRO A 303 -4.82 8.99 -9.07
N HIS A 304 -3.65 9.01 -8.43
CA HIS A 304 -3.05 10.16 -7.72
C HIS A 304 -2.88 11.50 -8.46
N ARG A 305 -3.18 11.66 -9.76
CA ARG A 305 -2.98 12.95 -10.46
C ARG A 305 -4.00 13.37 -11.53
N GLN A 306 -4.90 12.50 -12.02
CA GLN A 306 -5.75 12.85 -13.17
C GLN A 306 -7.27 12.83 -12.94
N MET A 307 -7.75 12.37 -11.77
CA MET A 307 -9.19 12.12 -11.55
C MET A 307 -9.74 12.71 -10.25
N VAL A 308 -9.14 13.80 -9.73
CA VAL A 308 -9.63 14.49 -8.53
C VAL A 308 -11.10 14.95 -8.67
N GLN A 309 -11.51 15.29 -9.89
CA GLN A 309 -12.90 15.68 -10.19
C GLN A 309 -13.89 14.53 -9.95
N ASP A 310 -13.51 13.29 -10.27
CA ASP A 310 -14.37 12.12 -10.13
C ASP A 310 -14.61 11.78 -8.66
N GLY A 311 -13.65 12.05 -7.78
CA GLY A 311 -13.85 11.93 -6.33
C GLY A 311 -14.74 12.98 -5.73
N ILE A 312 -14.66 14.20 -6.26
CA ILE A 312 -15.59 15.26 -5.88
C ILE A 312 -16.99 14.92 -6.38
N LEU A 313 -17.14 14.32 -7.57
CA LEU A 313 -18.41 13.82 -8.09
C LEU A 313 -18.97 12.67 -7.24
N ALA A 314 -18.14 11.70 -6.86
CA ALA A 314 -18.54 10.61 -5.97
C ALA A 314 -18.98 11.14 -4.59
N PHE A 315 -18.28 12.13 -4.04
CA PHE A 315 -18.67 12.82 -2.80
C PHE A 315 -19.99 13.60 -2.95
N ARG A 316 -20.22 14.26 -4.09
CA ARG A 316 -21.52 14.92 -4.36
C ARG A 316 -22.65 13.91 -4.42
N ARG A 317 -22.47 12.81 -5.15
CA ARG A 317 -23.44 11.71 -5.24
C ARG A 317 -23.77 11.13 -3.86
N MET A 318 -22.76 10.92 -3.01
CA MET A 318 -22.95 10.49 -1.63
C MET A 318 -23.92 11.41 -0.86
N VAL A 319 -23.68 12.72 -0.94
CA VAL A 319 -24.53 13.73 -0.27
C VAL A 319 -25.93 13.82 -0.89
N GLU A 320 -26.04 13.80 -2.21
CA GLU A 320 -27.32 13.84 -2.95
C GLU A 320 -28.20 12.62 -2.64
N LYS A 321 -27.59 11.47 -2.40
CA LYS A 321 -28.28 10.24 -1.99
C LYS A 321 -28.59 10.19 -0.50
N GLY A 322 -28.23 11.21 0.27
CA GLY A 322 -28.51 11.28 1.71
C GLY A 322 -27.60 10.40 2.57
N VAL A 323 -26.47 9.92 2.04
CA VAL A 323 -25.47 9.20 2.82
C VAL A 323 -24.54 10.22 3.49
N SER A 324 -24.51 10.23 4.81
CA SER A 324 -23.72 11.20 5.58
C SER A 324 -22.22 10.92 5.49
N PRO A 325 -21.40 11.90 5.06
CA PRO A 325 -19.94 11.76 5.07
C PRO A 325 -19.40 11.69 6.50
N ASP A 326 -18.31 10.93 6.67
CA ASP A 326 -17.63 10.75 7.95
C ASP A 326 -16.20 11.28 7.91
N VAL A 327 -15.48 11.14 9.04
CA VAL A 327 -14.07 11.56 9.15
C VAL A 327 -13.23 10.94 8.03
N VAL A 328 -13.44 9.65 7.74
CA VAL A 328 -12.70 8.91 6.72
C VAL A 328 -12.95 9.50 5.33
N THR A 329 -14.18 9.87 5.00
CA THR A 329 -14.53 10.54 3.73
C THR A 329 -13.67 11.78 3.51
N PHE A 330 -13.62 12.66 4.52
CA PHE A 330 -12.86 13.91 4.44
C PHE A 330 -11.34 13.65 4.42
N SER A 331 -10.82 12.72 5.22
CA SER A 331 -9.40 12.37 5.21
C SER A 331 -8.93 11.88 3.84
N ILE A 332 -9.73 11.04 3.16
CA ILE A 332 -9.39 10.52 1.82
C ILE A 332 -9.37 11.67 0.80
N LEU A 333 -10.39 12.54 0.80
CA LEU A 333 -10.47 13.67 -0.13
C LEU A 333 -9.34 14.68 0.08
N ILE A 334 -9.07 15.07 1.33
CA ILE A 334 -7.98 15.99 1.69
C ILE A 334 -6.62 15.37 1.31
N GLY A 335 -6.43 14.06 1.54
CA GLY A 335 -5.24 13.32 1.10
C GLY A 335 -5.05 13.31 -0.41
N GLY A 336 -6.14 13.11 -1.17
CA GLY A 336 -6.14 13.13 -2.63
C GLY A 336 -5.77 14.50 -3.19
N LEU A 337 -6.45 15.56 -2.73
CA LEU A 337 -6.21 16.95 -3.12
C LEU A 337 -4.80 17.41 -2.75
N GLY A 338 -4.31 17.00 -1.58
CA GLY A 338 -2.99 17.31 -1.09
C GLY A 338 -1.87 16.82 -2.00
N ARG A 339 -1.95 15.55 -2.43
CA ARG A 339 -0.99 14.96 -3.39
C ARG A 339 -1.07 15.59 -4.78
N ALA A 340 -2.23 16.12 -5.15
CA ALA A 340 -2.42 16.88 -6.38
C ALA A 340 -1.96 18.36 -6.28
N GLY A 341 -1.47 18.80 -5.10
CA GLY A 341 -1.03 20.18 -4.87
C GLY A 341 -2.17 21.20 -4.76
N ARG A 342 -3.43 20.76 -4.65
CA ARG A 342 -4.63 21.62 -4.58
C ARG A 342 -4.88 22.08 -3.13
N VAL A 343 -3.94 22.85 -2.59
CA VAL A 343 -3.88 23.22 -1.16
C VAL A 343 -5.11 24.00 -0.69
N TRP A 344 -5.60 24.96 -1.50
CA TRP A 344 -6.77 25.77 -1.16
C TRP A 344 -8.04 24.93 -0.98
N GLU A 345 -8.22 23.89 -1.79
CA GLU A 345 -9.37 22.98 -1.71
C GLU A 345 -9.28 22.04 -0.51
N CYS A 346 -8.06 21.66 -0.10
CA CYS A 346 -7.84 20.92 1.14
C CYS A 346 -8.36 21.73 2.35
N ASN A 347 -8.02 23.02 2.41
CA ASN A 347 -8.47 23.92 3.49
C ASN A 347 -9.99 24.18 3.43
N THR A 348 -10.55 24.26 2.22
CA THR A 348 -11.99 24.42 2.02
C THR A 348 -12.77 23.20 2.53
N LEU A 349 -12.28 21.98 2.25
CA LEU A 349 -12.87 20.76 2.77
C LEU A 349 -12.72 20.62 4.28
N LEU A 350 -11.59 21.01 4.85
CA LEU A 350 -11.43 21.07 6.31
C LEU A 350 -12.48 22.00 6.95
N GLY A 351 -12.64 23.21 6.42
CA GLY A 351 -13.66 24.14 6.90
C GLY A 351 -15.09 23.64 6.70
N LYS A 352 -15.35 22.82 5.67
CA LYS A 352 -16.64 22.14 5.49
C LYS A 352 -16.85 21.04 6.54
N MET A 353 -15.82 20.25 6.83
CA MET A 353 -15.84 19.17 7.83
C MET A 353 -16.18 19.73 9.22
N VAL A 354 -15.53 20.83 9.62
CA VAL A 354 -15.80 21.52 10.90
C VAL A 354 -17.22 22.08 10.96
N ARG A 355 -17.70 22.72 9.88
CA ARG A 355 -19.08 23.26 9.82
C ARG A 355 -20.17 22.18 9.87
N LEU A 356 -19.86 20.97 9.44
CA LEU A 356 -20.75 19.81 9.55
C LEU A 356 -20.69 19.13 10.93
N GLY A 357 -19.89 19.67 11.87
CA GLY A 357 -19.73 19.11 13.21
C GLY A 357 -18.90 17.82 13.26
N ILE A 358 -18.12 17.54 12.21
CA ILE A 358 -17.26 16.36 12.13
C ILE A 358 -15.85 16.78 12.57
N PRO A 359 -15.32 16.31 13.71
CA PRO A 359 -14.03 16.74 14.20
C PRO A 359 -12.87 16.17 13.35
N PRO A 360 -11.95 16.99 12.82
CA PRO A 360 -10.77 16.52 12.10
C PRO A 360 -9.87 15.63 12.98
N ASP A 361 -9.33 14.56 12.41
CA ASP A 361 -8.42 13.66 13.12
C ASP A 361 -6.94 13.99 12.85
N ILE A 362 -6.05 13.29 13.57
CA ILE A 362 -4.59 13.47 13.44
C ILE A 362 -4.14 13.19 11.99
N ALA A 363 -4.80 12.28 11.26
CA ALA A 363 -4.45 11.96 9.89
C ALA A 363 -4.74 13.13 8.94
N CYS A 364 -5.90 13.80 9.07
CA CYS A 364 -6.24 15.03 8.35
C CYS A 364 -5.18 16.11 8.53
N TYR A 365 -4.80 16.41 9.79
CA TYR A 365 -3.81 17.45 10.07
C TYR A 365 -2.40 17.09 9.59
N LYS A 366 -1.99 15.82 9.68
CA LYS A 366 -0.69 15.36 9.13
C LYS A 366 -0.59 15.59 7.62
N ILE A 367 -1.65 15.25 6.89
CA ILE A 367 -1.73 15.47 5.44
C ILE A 367 -1.63 16.98 5.15
N LEU A 368 -2.43 17.80 5.82
CA LEU A 368 -2.42 19.25 5.62
C LEU A 368 -1.05 19.87 5.91
N LEU A 369 -0.40 19.48 7.01
CA LEU A 369 0.95 19.95 7.35
C LEU A 369 1.96 19.58 6.25
N SER A 370 1.91 18.33 5.75
CA SER A 370 2.79 17.91 4.64
C SER A 370 2.54 18.73 3.38
N VAL A 371 1.28 19.02 3.06
CA VAL A 371 0.89 19.76 1.84
C VAL A 371 1.28 21.22 1.95
N HIS A 372 1.10 21.83 3.12
CA HIS A 372 1.48 23.21 3.38
C HIS A 372 3.01 23.35 3.31
N SER A 373 3.78 22.37 3.84
CA SER A 373 5.25 22.37 3.76
C SER A 373 5.83 22.29 2.33
N MET A 374 5.04 21.84 1.35
CA MET A 374 5.46 21.74 -0.05
C MET A 374 5.22 23.03 -0.87
N VAL A 375 4.61 24.07 -0.28
CA VAL A 375 4.37 25.36 -0.94
C VAL A 375 5.43 26.37 -0.49
N ALA A 376 5.82 27.32 -1.34
CA ALA A 376 6.85 28.33 -1.05
C ALA A 376 6.60 29.18 0.22
N TRP A 377 5.34 29.28 0.66
CA TRP A 377 4.91 29.94 1.91
C TRP A 377 4.67 28.94 3.06
N GLY A 378 5.21 27.73 2.95
CA GLY A 378 4.82 26.58 3.76
C GLY A 378 5.06 26.74 5.26
N SER A 379 6.03 27.55 5.66
CA SER A 379 6.27 27.88 7.07
C SER A 379 5.14 28.72 7.69
N ALA A 380 4.68 29.78 7.02
CA ALA A 380 3.60 30.64 7.49
C ALA A 380 2.23 29.92 7.47
N LEU A 381 2.00 29.14 6.42
CA LEU A 381 0.80 28.31 6.27
C LEU A 381 0.76 27.15 7.28
N CYS A 382 1.90 26.50 7.57
CA CYS A 382 2.00 25.53 8.67
C CYS A 382 1.79 26.20 10.03
N PHE A 383 2.29 27.43 10.25
CA PHE A 383 2.07 28.16 11.50
C PHE A 383 0.59 28.52 11.70
N ALA A 384 -0.09 29.01 10.66
CA ALA A 384 -1.52 29.28 10.70
C ALA A 384 -2.35 28.00 10.95
N LEU A 385 -1.96 26.88 10.33
CA LEU A 385 -2.60 25.58 10.56
C LEU A 385 -2.37 25.08 12.00
N LEU A 386 -1.14 25.19 12.53
CA LEU A 386 -0.81 24.83 13.92
C LEU A 386 -1.57 25.70 14.92
N TYR A 387 -1.73 27.00 14.62
CA TYR A 387 -2.54 27.91 15.42
C TYR A 387 -4.03 27.52 15.37
N SER A 388 -4.57 27.16 14.20
CA SER A 388 -5.94 26.63 14.07
C SER A 388 -6.14 25.35 14.87
N ILE A 389 -5.21 24.39 14.78
CA ILE A 389 -5.24 23.14 15.56
C ILE A 389 -5.26 23.45 17.06
N TYR A 390 -4.43 24.39 17.49
CA TYR A 390 -4.38 24.85 18.87
C TYR A 390 -5.72 25.46 19.29
N MET A 391 -6.34 26.31 18.47
CA MET A 391 -7.62 26.94 18.78
C MET A 391 -8.79 25.94 18.78
N ASP A 392 -8.82 24.99 17.84
CA ASP A 392 -9.82 23.90 17.80
C ASP A 392 -9.69 23.00 19.03
N ALA A 393 -8.46 22.66 19.43
CA ALA A 393 -8.19 21.90 20.65
C ALA A 393 -8.59 22.67 21.91
N VAL A 394 -8.43 24.00 21.94
CA VAL A 394 -8.87 24.86 23.06
C VAL A 394 -10.40 24.93 23.12
N GLN A 395 -11.10 25.02 21.99
CA GLN A 395 -12.56 25.08 21.94
C GLN A 395 -13.23 23.75 22.31
N ALA A 396 -12.58 22.61 22.03
CA ALA A 396 -13.09 21.28 22.35
C ALA A 396 -12.81 20.81 23.80
N TRP A 397 -12.12 21.62 24.62
CA TRP A 397 -11.55 21.17 25.90
C TRP A 397 -12.31 21.67 27.13
N ASP A 398 -12.71 20.74 27.99
CA ASP A 398 -13.39 20.99 29.27
C ASP A 398 -12.40 21.48 30.34
N GLY A 399 -12.66 22.67 30.89
CA GLY A 399 -11.70 23.64 31.47
C GLY A 399 -10.97 23.28 32.77
N THR A 400 -10.86 22.00 33.15
CA THR A 400 -10.32 21.60 34.47
C THR A 400 -8.86 21.12 34.47
N LYS A 401 -8.18 21.06 33.31
CA LYS A 401 -6.83 20.44 33.20
C LYS A 401 -5.75 21.28 32.49
N MET A 402 -5.85 22.61 32.56
CA MET A 402 -4.99 23.54 31.80
C MET A 402 -3.49 23.47 32.18
N ALA A 403 -3.16 23.31 33.46
CA ALA A 403 -1.76 23.34 33.92
C ALA A 403 -0.94 22.12 33.46
N ASP A 404 -1.56 20.94 33.42
CA ASP A 404 -0.87 19.68 33.14
C ASP A 404 -0.66 19.45 31.64
N ALA A 405 -1.56 20.00 30.80
CA ALA A 405 -1.45 19.96 29.34
C ALA A 405 -0.47 21.02 28.80
N VAL A 406 -0.50 22.25 29.35
CA VAL A 406 0.50 23.29 29.02
C VAL A 406 1.89 22.84 29.45
N GLY A 407 2.03 22.22 30.62
CA GLY A 407 3.30 21.65 31.08
C GLY A 407 3.85 20.53 30.17
N LYS A 408 2.98 19.75 29.51
CA LYS A 408 3.38 18.67 28.58
C LYS A 408 3.61 19.16 27.14
N ALA A 409 2.88 20.18 26.69
CA ALA A 409 3.00 20.73 25.35
C ALA A 409 4.15 21.75 25.22
N PHE A 410 4.48 22.48 26.29
CA PHE A 410 5.58 23.44 26.33
C PHE A 410 6.94 22.85 25.92
N PRO A 411 7.39 21.69 26.44
CA PRO A 411 8.65 21.09 25.99
C PRO A 411 8.62 20.63 24.53
N VAL A 412 7.46 20.23 23.99
CA VAL A 412 7.31 19.87 22.57
C VAL A 412 7.40 21.11 21.69
N LEU A 413 6.77 22.22 22.11
CA LEU A 413 6.84 23.51 21.41
C LEU A 413 8.27 24.07 21.42
N VAL A 414 8.96 23.97 22.56
CA VAL A 414 10.38 24.35 22.71
C VAL A 414 11.28 23.45 21.87
N LEU A 415 11.04 22.13 21.85
CA LEU A 415 11.78 21.20 20.99
C LEU A 415 11.57 21.50 19.50
N LEU A 416 10.35 21.86 19.07
CA LEU A 416 10.06 22.22 17.69
C LEU A 416 10.72 23.55 17.31
N LEU A 417 10.67 24.55 18.19
CA LEU A 417 11.36 25.83 18.02
C LEU A 417 12.89 25.67 18.01
N SER A 418 13.44 24.80 18.87
CA SER A 418 14.88 24.51 18.90
C SER A 418 15.33 23.70 17.68
N SER A 419 14.49 22.78 17.20
CA SER A 419 14.74 22.03 15.95
C SER A 419 14.75 22.96 14.74
N PHE A 420 13.83 23.94 14.72
CA PHE A 420 13.76 24.98 13.71
C PHE A 420 15.01 25.88 13.72
N LEU A 421 15.47 26.28 14.92
CA LEU A 421 16.71 27.04 15.09
C LEU A 421 17.95 26.22 14.68
N PHE A 422 17.97 24.92 14.96
CA PHE A 422 19.06 24.02 14.59
C PHE A 422 19.13 23.77 13.07
N LEU A 423 17.99 23.65 12.40
CA LEU A 423 17.90 23.55 10.93
C LEU A 423 18.33 24.84 10.22
N LEU A 424 18.14 26.01 10.85
CA LEU A 424 18.64 27.30 10.36
C LEU A 424 20.16 27.48 10.54
N LEU A 425 20.79 26.70 11.42
CA LEU A 425 22.20 26.82 11.79
C LEU A 425 23.10 25.71 11.18
N LEU A 426 22.54 24.74 10.44
CA LEU A 426 23.36 23.75 9.73
C LEU A 426 23.97 24.38 8.46
N PRO A 427 25.31 24.35 8.28
CA PRO A 427 25.93 24.64 7.00
C PRO A 427 25.44 23.60 5.99
N SER A 428 24.98 24.06 4.82
CA SER A 428 24.45 23.26 3.70
C SER A 428 25.39 22.12 3.27
N SER A 429 25.35 21.01 3.99
CA SER A 429 26.11 19.79 3.73
C SER A 429 25.15 18.60 3.64
N CYS A 430 24.03 18.78 2.94
CA CYS A 430 23.14 17.68 2.56
C CYS A 430 22.81 17.77 1.06
N GLY A 431 23.86 17.79 0.25
CA GLY A 431 23.77 17.69 -1.20
C GLY A 431 24.53 16.47 -1.69
N ARG A 432 24.08 15.25 -1.38
CA ARG A 432 24.65 14.05 -2.05
C ARG A 432 23.80 12.79 -2.14
N THR A 433 22.62 12.69 -1.52
CA THR A 433 21.83 11.43 -1.55
C THR A 433 20.48 11.49 -2.28
N GLU A 434 19.96 12.67 -2.67
CA GLU A 434 18.72 12.77 -3.46
C GLU A 434 18.90 12.95 -4.98
N ARG A 435 20.14 13.07 -5.45
CA ARG A 435 20.43 13.31 -6.88
C ARG A 435 20.08 12.13 -7.80
N SER A 436 19.89 10.91 -7.29
CA SER A 436 19.58 9.75 -8.15
C SER A 436 18.11 9.66 -8.56
N ASN A 437 17.18 10.13 -7.72
CA ASN A 437 15.74 10.00 -8.01
C ASN A 437 15.16 11.26 -8.69
N ALA A 438 15.69 12.45 -8.39
CA ALA A 438 15.27 13.69 -9.05
C ALA A 438 15.71 13.79 -10.53
N THR A 439 16.82 13.12 -10.90
CA THR A 439 17.35 13.11 -12.29
C THR A 439 16.58 12.18 -13.24
N SER A 440 15.79 11.25 -12.70
CA SER A 440 14.90 10.39 -13.50
C SER A 440 13.64 11.14 -13.95
N PHE A 441 13.06 11.95 -13.05
CA PHE A 441 11.85 12.73 -13.32
C PHE A 441 12.10 13.87 -14.33
N SER A 442 13.30 14.48 -14.30
CA SER A 442 13.67 15.58 -15.19
C SER A 442 13.89 15.13 -16.64
N LYS A 443 14.40 13.90 -16.86
CA LYS A 443 14.78 13.41 -18.21
C LYS A 443 13.59 13.13 -19.13
N GLY A 444 12.40 12.81 -18.60
CA GLY A 444 11.24 12.47 -19.43
C GLY A 444 10.51 13.69 -20.02
N VAL A 445 10.43 14.79 -19.24
CA VAL A 445 9.69 16.01 -19.64
C VAL A 445 10.63 17.09 -20.19
N HIS A 446 11.87 17.20 -19.68
CA HIS A 446 12.83 18.22 -20.16
C HIS A 446 13.64 17.81 -21.37
N ALA A 447 13.57 16.55 -21.85
CA ALA A 447 14.29 16.14 -23.06
C ALA A 447 13.88 16.91 -24.33
N LYS A 448 12.77 17.68 -24.29
CA LYS A 448 12.29 18.52 -25.40
C LYS A 448 12.29 20.04 -25.13
N LEU A 449 12.62 20.49 -23.92
CA LEU A 449 12.61 21.92 -23.57
C LEU A 449 14.03 22.48 -23.64
N LYS A 450 14.28 23.42 -24.56
CA LYS A 450 15.59 24.05 -24.73
C LYS A 450 15.70 25.25 -23.81
N GLU A 451 16.58 25.20 -22.82
CA GLU A 451 16.84 26.34 -21.94
C GLU A 451 17.33 27.55 -22.77
N LYS A 452 16.79 28.72 -22.46
CA LYS A 452 17.08 30.01 -23.08
C LYS A 452 17.47 30.99 -21.98
N VAL A 453 18.44 31.83 -22.29
CA VAL A 453 18.76 33.02 -21.48
C VAL A 453 18.15 34.23 -22.18
N SER A 454 17.49 35.09 -21.43
CA SER A 454 17.01 36.38 -21.94
C SER A 454 17.44 37.49 -21.00
N HIS A 455 17.77 38.62 -21.61
CA HIS A 455 18.06 39.87 -20.95
C HIS A 455 16.93 40.84 -21.29
N LEU A 456 16.30 41.42 -20.26
CA LEU A 456 15.24 42.40 -20.39
C LEU A 456 15.68 43.69 -19.73
N HIS A 457 15.38 44.82 -20.35
CA HIS A 457 15.64 46.15 -19.83
C HIS A 457 14.39 47.00 -20.00
N PHE A 458 13.97 47.67 -18.93
CA PHE A 458 12.76 48.51 -18.91
C PHE A 458 12.76 49.45 -17.70
N TYR A 459 11.85 50.43 -17.70
CA TYR A 459 11.68 51.40 -16.63
C TYR A 459 10.32 51.22 -15.95
N PHE A 460 10.32 51.27 -14.63
CA PHE A 460 9.18 51.15 -13.73
C PHE A 460 8.83 52.53 -13.17
N HIS A 461 7.55 52.91 -13.27
CA HIS A 461 7.06 54.24 -12.88
C HIS A 461 6.14 54.15 -11.66
N ASP A 462 6.70 54.36 -10.47
CA ASP A 462 5.99 54.37 -9.19
C ASP A 462 5.33 55.74 -8.97
N VAL A 463 4.00 55.78 -8.97
CA VAL A 463 3.24 57.00 -8.72
C VAL A 463 2.41 56.84 -7.46
N VAL A 464 2.95 57.31 -6.34
CA VAL A 464 2.34 57.20 -5.01
C VAL A 464 1.49 58.42 -4.64
N SER A 465 1.69 59.56 -5.30
CA SER A 465 0.89 60.77 -5.06
C SER A 465 0.64 61.59 -6.33
N GLY A 466 -0.42 62.40 -6.32
CA GLY A 466 -0.87 63.21 -7.45
C GLY A 466 -2.26 62.81 -7.95
N ARG A 467 -2.58 63.15 -9.21
CA ARG A 467 -3.91 62.88 -9.81
C ARG A 467 -4.07 61.45 -10.35
N ASN A 468 -2.97 60.80 -10.73
CA ASN A 468 -2.97 59.49 -11.39
C ASN A 468 -2.13 58.49 -10.57
N VAL A 469 -2.52 58.29 -9.31
CA VAL A 469 -1.82 57.37 -8.39
C VAL A 469 -1.98 55.93 -8.89
N THR A 470 -0.86 55.21 -8.98
CA THR A 470 -0.77 53.80 -9.38
C THR A 470 -0.29 52.89 -8.25
N ALA A 471 0.26 53.47 -7.17
CA ALA A 471 0.61 52.78 -5.94
C ALA A 471 -0.13 53.37 -4.72
N VAL A 472 -0.90 52.54 -4.02
CA VAL A 472 -1.81 52.97 -2.93
C VAL A 472 -1.50 52.27 -1.61
N ALA A 473 -1.63 52.99 -0.50
CA ALA A 473 -1.47 52.43 0.83
C ALA A 473 -2.67 51.53 1.20
N VAL A 474 -2.39 50.25 1.44
CA VAL A 474 -3.34 49.27 2.00
C VAL A 474 -3.32 49.30 3.52
N ALA A 475 -2.12 49.48 4.10
CA ALA A 475 -1.92 49.67 5.53
C ALA A 475 -0.85 50.73 5.77
N GLY A 476 -1.12 51.65 6.69
CA GLY A 476 -0.13 52.63 7.15
C GLY A 476 0.86 52.03 8.15
N PRO A 477 2.01 52.70 8.38
CA PRO A 477 2.94 52.26 9.42
C PRO A 477 2.29 52.35 10.81
N PRO A 478 2.53 51.39 11.72
CA PRO A 478 1.99 51.44 13.09
C PRO A 478 2.39 52.70 13.86
N ASN A 479 3.56 53.25 13.54
CA ASN A 479 3.99 54.57 14.02
C ASN A 479 4.03 55.53 12.81
N PRO A 480 3.10 56.52 12.73
CA PRO A 480 3.09 57.52 11.67
C PRO A 480 4.35 58.39 11.61
N GLN A 481 5.13 58.45 12.69
CA GLN A 481 6.40 59.17 12.77
C GLN A 481 7.61 58.28 12.45
N SER A 482 7.39 57.05 11.97
CA SER A 482 8.47 56.13 11.62
C SER A 482 9.35 56.73 10.51
N PRO A 483 10.66 56.92 10.74
CA PRO A 483 11.56 57.49 9.73
C PRO A 483 11.80 56.54 8.55
N THR A 484 11.52 55.24 8.71
CA THR A 484 11.73 54.21 7.68
C THR A 484 10.44 53.71 7.05
N SER A 485 9.28 54.25 7.48
CA SER A 485 7.95 53.73 7.11
C SER A 485 7.77 52.23 7.41
N PHE A 486 8.40 51.74 8.49
CA PHE A 486 8.30 50.33 8.88
C PHE A 486 6.85 49.93 9.13
N GLY A 487 6.41 48.85 8.47
CA GLY A 487 5.05 48.32 8.54
C GLY A 487 4.06 48.92 7.55
N ILE A 488 4.45 49.90 6.72
CA ILE A 488 3.61 50.33 5.59
C ILE A 488 3.42 49.17 4.61
N VAL A 489 2.23 49.04 4.01
CA VAL A 489 1.96 48.09 2.92
C VAL A 489 1.31 48.86 1.77
N MET A 490 1.96 48.84 0.62
CA MET A 490 1.51 49.48 -0.61
C MET A 490 1.12 48.41 -1.62
N ALA A 491 0.01 48.60 -2.33
CA ALA A 491 -0.38 47.83 -3.51
C ALA A 491 -0.14 48.68 -4.76
N MET A 492 0.42 48.09 -5.80
CA MET A 492 0.81 48.82 -7.01
C MET A 492 0.36 48.11 -8.28
N ASP A 493 0.05 48.92 -9.29
CA ASP A 493 -0.15 48.53 -10.69
C ASP A 493 0.48 49.60 -11.60
N ASP A 494 1.81 49.60 -11.59
CA ASP A 494 2.65 50.64 -12.16
C ASP A 494 3.00 50.38 -13.63
N LEU A 495 3.26 51.44 -14.37
CA LEU A 495 3.60 51.35 -15.79
C LEU A 495 5.04 50.84 -15.99
N LEU A 496 5.24 49.96 -16.98
CA LEU A 496 6.56 49.60 -17.50
C LEU A 496 6.76 50.17 -18.91
N THR A 497 7.89 50.80 -19.17
CA THR A 497 8.21 51.41 -20.48
C THR A 497 9.62 51.04 -20.98
N GLU A 498 9.87 51.21 -22.29
CA GLU A 498 11.20 51.01 -22.89
C GLU A 498 12.21 52.12 -22.51
N GLY A 499 11.73 53.32 -22.17
CA GLY A 499 12.54 54.49 -21.81
C GLY A 499 12.09 55.14 -20.48
N PRO A 500 12.91 56.02 -19.88
CA PRO A 500 12.66 56.59 -18.57
C PRO A 500 11.54 57.65 -18.57
N GLU A 501 11.14 58.19 -19.71
CA GLU A 501 10.03 59.13 -19.80
C GLU A 501 8.69 58.37 -19.70
N PRO A 502 7.70 58.84 -18.91
CA PRO A 502 6.38 58.18 -18.83
C PRO A 502 5.62 58.11 -20.16
N THR A 503 6.01 58.93 -21.14
CA THR A 503 5.47 58.94 -22.52
C THR A 503 6.15 57.92 -23.44
N SER A 504 7.20 57.23 -22.95
CA SER A 504 7.87 56.17 -23.67
C SER A 504 6.94 55.00 -23.96
N ARG A 505 7.32 54.18 -24.95
CA ARG A 505 6.52 53.04 -25.38
C ARG A 505 6.27 52.08 -24.20
N PRO A 506 5.01 51.75 -23.90
CA PRO A 506 4.70 50.82 -22.82
C PRO A 506 5.06 49.38 -23.22
N VAL A 507 5.64 48.64 -22.28
CA VAL A 507 5.99 47.22 -22.43
C VAL A 507 5.19 46.31 -21.50
N GLY A 508 4.56 46.88 -20.47
CA GLY A 508 3.81 46.09 -19.50
C GLY A 508 3.41 46.88 -18.26
N ARG A 509 3.09 46.13 -17.21
CA ARG A 509 2.69 46.62 -15.90
C ARG A 509 3.42 45.86 -14.80
N ALA A 510 3.78 46.54 -13.72
CA ALA A 510 4.28 45.91 -12.51
C ALA A 510 3.16 45.87 -11.47
N GLN A 511 2.68 44.65 -11.21
CA GLN A 511 1.52 44.40 -10.35
C GLN A 511 1.96 43.65 -9.10
N GLY A 512 1.70 44.22 -7.93
CA GLY A 512 2.12 43.57 -6.69
C GLY A 512 1.98 44.43 -5.46
N LEU A 513 2.79 44.10 -4.47
CA LEU A 513 2.81 44.76 -3.18
C LEU A 513 4.25 45.02 -2.77
N TYR A 514 4.46 46.10 -2.01
CA TYR A 514 5.69 46.28 -1.26
C TYR A 514 5.39 46.72 0.16
N ALA A 515 6.16 46.19 1.11
CA ALA A 515 5.98 46.47 2.53
C ALA A 515 7.24 47.02 3.16
N GLY A 516 7.13 48.08 3.98
CA GLY A 516 8.23 48.64 4.76
C GLY A 516 8.74 47.61 5.75
N ALA A 517 9.90 47.01 5.46
CA ALA A 517 10.45 45.89 6.21
C ALA A 517 11.74 46.25 6.98
N GLY A 518 12.32 47.43 6.72
CA GLY A 518 13.52 47.92 7.40
C GLY A 518 13.20 48.75 8.65
N LEU A 519 13.75 48.37 9.80
CA LEU A 519 13.71 49.19 11.03
C LEU A 519 14.79 50.28 11.06
N GLN A 520 15.91 50.06 10.36
CA GLN A 520 17.10 50.93 10.43
C GLN A 520 17.27 51.82 9.20
N GLU A 521 16.71 51.43 8.06
CA GLU A 521 16.73 52.19 6.82
C GLU A 521 15.41 51.99 6.07
N THR A 522 15.07 52.92 5.17
CA THR A 522 13.94 52.77 4.26
C THR A 522 14.21 51.64 3.28
N SER A 523 13.64 50.48 3.57
CA SER A 523 13.77 49.30 2.75
C SER A 523 12.45 48.53 2.72
N PHE A 524 12.07 48.13 1.52
CA PHE A 524 10.84 47.42 1.23
C PHE A 524 11.12 45.95 0.95
N LEU A 525 10.25 45.06 1.42
CA LEU A 525 10.09 43.74 0.83
C LEU A 525 9.12 43.89 -0.34
N GLN A 526 9.63 43.79 -1.57
CA GLN A 526 8.85 43.95 -2.79
C GLN A 526 8.52 42.59 -3.39
N ALA A 527 7.25 42.35 -3.68
CA ALA A 527 6.72 41.16 -4.31
C ALA A 527 5.87 41.57 -5.50
N MET A 528 6.35 41.33 -6.72
CA MET A 528 5.68 41.82 -7.93
C MET A 528 5.73 40.87 -9.11
N ASN A 529 4.67 40.96 -9.90
CA ASN A 529 4.56 40.38 -11.23
C ASN A 529 4.79 41.48 -12.27
N LEU A 530 5.80 41.27 -13.11
CA LEU A 530 6.04 42.05 -14.32
C LEU A 530 5.20 41.42 -15.44
N VAL A 531 4.04 42.02 -15.69
CA VAL A 531 3.05 41.57 -16.67
C VAL A 531 3.36 42.26 -18.00
N PHE A 532 3.91 41.51 -18.96
CA PHE A 532 4.25 42.06 -20.28
C PHE A 532 3.01 42.06 -21.17
N THR A 533 2.71 43.21 -21.77
CA THR A 533 1.52 43.43 -22.62
C THR A 533 1.88 43.87 -24.03
N GLY A 534 3.15 43.69 -24.41
CA GLY A 534 3.67 44.11 -25.71
C GLY A 534 5.02 43.50 -26.02
N GLY A 535 5.37 43.54 -27.31
CA GLY A 535 6.65 43.02 -27.81
C GLY A 535 6.74 41.49 -27.75
N LYS A 536 7.98 40.99 -27.64
CA LYS A 536 8.29 39.55 -27.71
C LYS A 536 7.68 38.73 -26.55
N TYR A 537 7.41 39.37 -25.42
CA TYR A 537 7.00 38.72 -24.18
C TYR A 537 5.52 38.92 -23.85
N ASP A 538 4.74 39.46 -24.79
CA ASP A 538 3.31 39.71 -24.61
C ASP A 538 2.54 38.50 -24.06
N GLY A 539 1.69 38.73 -23.07
CA GLY A 539 0.93 37.72 -22.33
C GLY A 539 1.75 36.87 -21.35
N SER A 540 3.05 37.13 -21.20
CA SER A 540 3.90 36.45 -20.23
C SER A 540 4.08 37.27 -18.96
N VAL A 541 4.33 36.59 -17.84
CA VAL A 541 4.54 37.23 -16.53
C VAL A 541 5.85 36.77 -15.95
N LEU A 542 6.65 37.69 -15.42
CA LEU A 542 7.86 37.39 -14.66
C LEU A 542 7.68 37.84 -13.20
N THR A 543 7.94 36.96 -12.25
CA THR A 543 7.75 37.26 -10.82
C THR A 543 9.08 37.55 -10.14
N VAL A 544 9.18 38.71 -9.49
CA VAL A 544 10.35 39.17 -8.74
C VAL A 544 9.96 39.37 -7.28
N LEU A 545 10.80 38.88 -6.37
CA LEU A 545 10.59 39.00 -4.92
C LEU A 545 11.91 39.32 -4.24
N GLY A 546 12.04 40.43 -3.54
CA GLY A 546 13.27 40.71 -2.82
C GLY A 546 13.25 42.00 -2.02
N ARG A 547 14.42 42.31 -1.46
CA ARG A 547 14.66 43.55 -0.73
C ARG A 547 14.90 44.68 -1.72
N ASN A 548 14.12 45.74 -1.62
CA ASN A 548 14.25 46.97 -2.40
C ASN A 548 14.52 48.15 -1.45
N ALA A 549 15.76 48.61 -1.35
CA ALA A 549 16.16 49.78 -0.57
C ALA A 549 16.43 50.97 -1.52
N PRO A 550 15.46 51.88 -1.78
CA PRO A 550 15.52 52.82 -2.92
C PRO A 550 16.75 53.73 -2.98
N PHE A 551 17.41 53.95 -1.84
CA PHE A 551 18.60 54.78 -1.70
C PHE A 551 19.92 54.04 -1.98
N HIS A 552 19.89 52.71 -2.15
CA HIS A 552 21.06 51.94 -2.56
C HIS A 552 21.25 52.06 -4.08
N ALA A 553 22.51 52.16 -4.52
CA ALA A 553 22.86 52.39 -5.93
C ALA A 553 22.34 51.29 -6.87
N GLU A 554 22.45 50.03 -6.43
CA GLU A 554 21.92 48.87 -7.14
C GLU A 554 21.24 47.94 -6.15
N ARG A 555 20.15 47.30 -6.60
CA ARG A 555 19.36 46.38 -5.78
C ARG A 555 19.09 45.11 -6.56
N GLU A 556 19.69 44.02 -6.11
CA GLU A 556 19.44 42.72 -6.70
C GLU A 556 18.22 42.05 -6.07
N MET A 557 17.30 41.59 -6.90
CA MET A 557 16.12 40.82 -6.48
C MET A 557 16.01 39.54 -7.31
N PRO A 558 15.80 38.37 -6.69
CA PRO A 558 15.66 37.13 -7.43
C PRO A 558 14.37 37.09 -8.25
N VAL A 559 14.48 36.52 -9.44
CA VAL A 559 13.35 36.04 -10.23
C VAL A 559 12.92 34.70 -9.65
N VAL A 560 11.71 34.65 -9.10
CA VAL A 560 11.17 33.49 -8.37
C VAL A 560 10.18 32.66 -9.19
N GLY A 561 9.87 33.09 -10.41
CA GLY A 561 9.03 32.33 -11.33
C GLY A 561 8.40 33.18 -12.42
N GLY A 562 7.37 32.64 -13.06
CA GLY A 562 6.63 33.31 -14.11
C GLY A 562 5.60 32.41 -14.81
N SER A 563 4.87 33.00 -15.75
CA SER A 563 3.91 32.33 -16.64
C SER A 563 4.22 32.65 -18.11
N GLY A 564 3.53 31.96 -19.02
CA GLY A 564 3.78 32.11 -20.46
C GLY A 564 5.18 31.64 -20.83
N LEU A 565 5.95 32.50 -21.48
CA LEU A 565 7.34 32.24 -21.86
C LEU A 565 8.29 32.12 -20.64
N PHE A 566 7.90 32.65 -19.48
CA PHE A 566 8.72 32.61 -18.27
C PHE A 566 8.32 31.48 -17.31
N ARG A 567 7.69 30.41 -17.81
CA ARG A 567 7.40 29.24 -16.98
C ARG A 567 8.69 28.59 -16.48
N PHE A 568 8.77 28.38 -15.16
CA PHE A 568 9.98 27.91 -14.47
C PHE A 568 11.17 28.88 -14.59
N ALA A 569 10.90 30.16 -14.85
CA ALA A 569 11.94 31.17 -14.90
C ALA A 569 12.71 31.27 -13.59
N ARG A 570 14.03 31.43 -13.71
CA ARG A 570 14.96 31.70 -12.61
C ARG A 570 16.00 32.72 -13.06
N GLY A 571 16.55 33.48 -12.13
CA GLY A 571 17.52 34.54 -12.44
C GLY A 571 17.45 35.66 -11.42
N TYR A 572 17.84 36.85 -11.84
CA TYR A 572 17.85 38.03 -10.98
C TYR A 572 17.54 39.30 -11.78
N ALA A 573 17.00 40.29 -11.08
CA ALA A 573 16.76 41.63 -11.55
C ALA A 573 17.65 42.59 -10.76
N VAL A 574 18.30 43.52 -11.45
CA VAL A 574 19.04 44.62 -10.85
C VAL A 574 18.24 45.88 -11.06
N ALA A 575 17.85 46.53 -9.96
CA ALA A 575 17.09 47.78 -9.99
C ALA A 575 17.97 48.98 -9.62
N ARG A 576 17.84 50.08 -10.36
CA ARG A 576 18.51 51.37 -10.09
C ARG A 576 17.50 52.50 -10.07
N THR A 577 17.60 53.39 -9.08
CA THR A 577 16.70 54.54 -8.98
C THR A 577 17.16 55.62 -9.93
N GLN A 578 16.41 55.85 -11.01
CA GLN A 578 16.71 56.88 -12.00
C GLN A 578 16.28 58.27 -11.50
N SER A 579 15.12 58.35 -10.86
CA SER A 579 14.65 59.55 -10.16
C SER A 579 13.76 59.16 -8.98
N LEU A 580 13.78 60.00 -7.95
CA LEU A 580 12.91 59.91 -6.78
C LEU A 580 12.60 61.35 -6.32
N ASP A 581 11.35 61.75 -6.41
CA ASP A 581 10.90 63.03 -5.87
C ASP A 581 10.64 62.87 -4.37
N MET A 582 11.45 63.53 -3.56
CA MET A 582 11.39 63.44 -2.09
C MET A 582 10.13 64.09 -1.49
N HIS A 583 9.41 64.92 -2.25
CA HIS A 583 8.16 65.54 -1.79
C HIS A 583 6.95 64.67 -2.10
N THR A 584 6.91 64.11 -3.31
CA THR A 584 5.76 63.32 -3.78
C THR A 584 5.92 61.83 -3.49
N GLY A 585 7.15 61.34 -3.36
CA GLY A 585 7.49 59.92 -3.29
C GLY A 585 7.50 59.21 -4.65
N ASN A 586 7.17 59.92 -5.74
CA ASN A 586 7.12 59.34 -7.07
C ASN A 586 8.53 58.98 -7.55
N ALA A 587 8.68 57.81 -8.17
CA ALA A 587 9.97 57.28 -8.56
C ALA A 587 9.96 56.67 -9.96
N ILE A 588 11.08 56.82 -10.66
CA ILE A 588 11.37 56.08 -11.88
C ILE A 588 12.53 55.15 -11.58
N VAL A 589 12.35 53.86 -11.80
CA VAL A 589 13.30 52.81 -11.48
C VAL A 589 13.66 52.02 -12.73
N GLU A 590 14.94 52.00 -13.08
CA GLU A 590 15.47 51.15 -14.14
C GLU A 590 15.60 49.71 -13.65
N TYR A 591 15.24 48.74 -14.50
CA TYR A 591 15.39 47.31 -14.25
C TYR A 591 16.18 46.63 -15.37
N ASP A 592 17.28 45.98 -15.00
CA ASP A 592 18.02 45.02 -15.82
C ASP A 592 17.76 43.60 -15.33
N VAL A 593 17.12 42.76 -16.14
CA VAL A 593 16.67 41.42 -15.73
C VAL A 593 17.32 40.33 -16.56
N TYR A 594 18.04 39.44 -15.88
CA TYR A 594 18.70 38.28 -16.45
C TYR A 594 17.91 37.03 -16.06
N VAL A 595 17.30 36.36 -17.04
CA VAL A 595 16.39 35.23 -16.79
C VAL A 595 16.71 34.02 -17.65
N MET A 596 16.78 32.85 -17.01
CA MET A 596 16.79 31.53 -17.62
C MET A 596 15.37 30.96 -17.67
N HIS A 597 14.90 30.55 -18.85
CA HIS A 597 13.56 29.97 -19.09
C HIS A 597 13.61 28.95 -20.25
N TYR A 598 12.49 28.42 -20.73
CA TYR A 598 12.44 27.31 -21.70
C TYR A 598 11.60 27.62 -22.95
#